data_AF-A0A2R4FJU2-F1
#
_entry.id   AF-A0A2R4FJU2-F1
#
_cell.length_a   1.000
_cell.length_b   1.000
_cell.length_c   1.000
_cell.angle_alpha   90.00
_cell.angle_beta   90.00
_cell.angle_gamma   90.00
#
_symmetry.space_group_name_H-M   'P 1'
#
loop_
_entity.id
_entity.type
_entity.pdbx_description
1 polymer ?
#
loop_
_entity_poly.entity_id
_entity_poly.type
_entity_poly.pdbx_seq_one_letter_code
_entity_poly.pdbx_strand_id
1 'polypeptide(L)'
;MNADNFLAVQFQGHRPHLKAVAYRMLGSLTDAEDAVQEAWLRLARADADDIDNLAGWLTTVVGRVCLDMLRARKARREEPIEDRLPDPVVSRETGTDPEQQALLADSVGLALLVVLESLTPAERLAFVLHDMFGLPFEQIAPIVDRTPVAAKKLASRARQRVRGATPSPDPDLTGQRRVVDAFLTAARGGDFDALLAILDPDVVLRADGGVLNGGMKIIRGAAAVAGQLATFQRMATTSHTRPALINGIAGLVNTVDDRLISVMSFTVADGSLAAIDILSDPDRLARLDLTNLQS
;
A
#
# COMPACT_ATOMS: atom_id res chain seq x y z
N MET A 1 8.69 -34.00 17.72
CA MET A 1 8.12 -32.67 17.39
C MET A 1 6.64 -32.75 17.72
N ASN A 2 6.13 -31.94 18.67
CA ASN A 2 4.72 -32.00 19.07
C ASN A 2 3.83 -31.42 17.94
N ALA A 3 2.55 -31.84 17.86
CA ALA A 3 1.62 -31.40 16.81
C ALA A 3 1.49 -29.87 16.74
N ASP A 4 1.44 -29.20 17.90
CA ASP A 4 1.42 -27.73 18.01
C ASP A 4 2.65 -27.07 17.38
N ASN A 5 3.82 -27.69 17.50
CA ASN A 5 5.07 -27.16 16.95
C ASN A 5 5.12 -27.35 15.42
N PHE A 6 4.53 -28.43 14.90
CA PHE A 6 4.40 -28.64 13.46
C PHE A 6 3.45 -27.60 12.84
N LEU A 7 2.29 -27.36 13.45
CA LEU A 7 1.34 -26.34 12.99
C LEU A 7 1.93 -24.94 13.02
N ALA A 8 2.69 -24.61 14.07
CA ALA A 8 3.40 -23.35 14.16
C ALA A 8 4.39 -23.18 12.99
N VAL A 9 5.21 -24.21 12.69
CA VAL A 9 6.16 -24.16 11.57
C VAL A 9 5.45 -24.00 10.22
N GLN A 10 4.39 -24.75 9.97
CA GLN A 10 3.61 -24.63 8.73
C GLN A 10 2.97 -23.24 8.59
N PHE A 11 2.40 -22.71 9.67
CA PHE A 11 1.83 -21.36 9.69
C PHE A 11 2.90 -20.29 9.41
N GLN A 12 4.08 -20.38 10.03
CA GLN A 12 5.17 -19.43 9.76
C GLN A 12 5.60 -19.44 8.29
N GLY A 13 5.56 -20.61 7.63
CA GLY A 13 5.82 -20.72 6.19
C GLY A 13 4.82 -19.94 5.32
N HIS A 14 3.56 -19.79 5.77
CA HIS A 14 2.52 -19.05 5.06
C HIS A 14 2.38 -17.58 5.49
N ARG A 15 2.93 -17.21 6.66
CA ARG A 15 2.79 -15.88 7.24
C ARG A 15 3.11 -14.72 6.28
N PRO A 16 4.20 -14.74 5.47
CA PRO A 16 4.49 -13.66 4.52
C PRO A 16 3.38 -13.46 3.49
N HIS A 17 2.85 -14.54 2.91
CA HIS A 17 1.75 -14.49 1.95
C HIS A 17 0.47 -13.95 2.61
N LEU A 18 0.13 -14.43 3.80
CA LEU A 18 -1.06 -14.00 4.53
C LEU A 18 -1.00 -12.51 4.89
N LYS A 19 0.18 -12.02 5.30
CA LYS A 19 0.42 -10.60 5.57
C LYS A 19 0.28 -9.76 4.30
N ALA A 20 0.79 -10.24 3.16
CA ALA A 20 0.61 -9.58 1.88
C ALA A 20 -0.88 -9.46 1.49
N VAL A 21 -1.65 -10.54 1.61
CA VAL A 21 -3.10 -10.53 1.38
C VAL A 21 -3.79 -9.52 2.30
N ALA A 22 -3.53 -9.59 3.61
CA ALA A 22 -4.16 -8.73 4.59
C ALA A 22 -3.81 -7.26 4.39
N TYR A 23 -2.56 -6.95 4.04
CA TYR A 23 -2.11 -5.60 3.74
C TYR A 23 -2.80 -5.04 2.48
N ARG A 24 -2.92 -5.83 1.40
CA ARG A 24 -3.67 -5.40 0.19
C ARG A 24 -5.16 -5.16 0.47
N MET A 25 -5.72 -5.87 1.46
CA MET A 25 -7.09 -5.71 1.89
C MET A 25 -7.31 -4.49 2.81
N LEU A 26 -6.38 -4.22 3.72
CA LEU A 26 -6.60 -3.29 4.83
C LEU A 26 -5.85 -1.97 4.70
N GLY A 27 -4.79 -1.93 3.88
CA GLY A 27 -3.95 -0.74 3.66
C GLY A 27 -3.09 -0.36 4.86
N SER A 28 -3.09 -1.13 5.94
CA SER A 28 -2.30 -0.87 7.15
C SER A 28 -1.50 -2.09 7.56
N LEU A 29 -0.25 -1.85 7.98
CA LEU A 29 0.67 -2.90 8.41
C LEU A 29 0.23 -3.52 9.74
N THR A 30 -0.15 -2.69 10.71
CA THR A 30 -0.66 -3.17 12.01
C THR A 30 -1.94 -3.99 11.84
N ASP A 31 -2.89 -3.48 11.06
CA ASP A 31 -4.14 -4.20 10.82
C ASP A 31 -3.93 -5.53 10.07
N ALA A 32 -2.92 -5.58 9.19
CA ALA A 32 -2.55 -6.80 8.50
C ALA A 32 -1.97 -7.83 9.48
N GLU A 33 -1.13 -7.41 10.42
CA GLU A 33 -0.62 -8.27 11.49
C GLU A 33 -1.72 -8.80 12.40
N ASP A 34 -2.65 -7.94 12.81
CA ASP A 34 -3.80 -8.31 13.62
C ASP A 34 -4.67 -9.37 12.90
N ALA A 35 -4.91 -9.19 11.59
CA ALA A 35 -5.67 -10.15 10.81
C ALA A 35 -4.99 -11.52 10.70
N VAL A 36 -3.67 -11.54 10.52
CA VAL A 36 -2.88 -12.78 10.48
C VAL A 36 -2.83 -13.44 11.86
N GLN A 37 -2.73 -12.66 12.94
CA GLN A 37 -2.77 -13.17 14.30
C GLN A 37 -4.13 -13.81 14.63
N GLU A 38 -5.23 -13.18 14.23
CA GLU A 38 -6.57 -13.76 14.37
C GLU A 38 -6.71 -15.07 13.58
N ALA A 39 -6.12 -15.16 12.38
CA ALA A 39 -6.10 -16.40 11.61
C ALA A 39 -5.30 -17.52 12.31
N TRP A 40 -4.18 -17.20 12.96
CA TRP A 40 -3.45 -18.15 13.80
C TRP A 40 -4.30 -18.66 14.96
N LEU A 41 -5.00 -17.77 15.68
CA LEU A 41 -5.87 -18.16 16.79
C LEU A 41 -7.03 -19.05 16.34
N ARG A 42 -7.55 -18.85 15.13
CA ARG A 42 -8.57 -19.73 14.54
C ARG A 42 -8.00 -21.08 14.14
N LEU A 43 -6.79 -21.13 13.58
CA LEU A 43 -6.11 -22.38 13.26
C LEU A 43 -5.86 -23.22 14.52
N ALA A 44 -5.35 -22.58 15.59
CA ALA A 44 -5.06 -23.26 16.85
C ALA A 44 -6.30 -23.84 17.56
N ARG A 45 -7.51 -23.41 17.17
CA ARG A 45 -8.78 -23.94 17.69
C ARG A 45 -9.46 -24.90 16.72
N ALA A 46 -8.99 -24.98 15.48
CA ALA A 46 -9.50 -25.89 14.47
C ALA A 46 -8.88 -27.27 14.64
N ASP A 47 -9.61 -28.32 14.28
CA ASP A 47 -9.03 -29.65 14.16
C ASP A 47 -8.19 -29.68 12.87
N ALA A 48 -6.87 -29.58 13.02
CA ALA A 48 -5.98 -29.39 11.89
C ALA A 48 -5.84 -30.64 11.02
N ASP A 49 -6.18 -31.81 11.57
CA ASP A 49 -6.15 -33.09 10.86
C ASP A 49 -7.23 -33.17 9.76
N ASP A 50 -8.27 -32.31 9.83
CA ASP A 50 -9.34 -32.20 8.83
C ASP A 50 -9.02 -31.18 7.71
N ILE A 51 -7.83 -30.56 7.71
CA ILE A 51 -7.46 -29.51 6.75
C ILE A 51 -6.56 -30.08 5.64
N ASP A 52 -7.17 -30.52 4.53
CA ASP A 52 -6.45 -31.04 3.36
C ASP A 52 -5.56 -29.99 2.67
N ASN A 53 -5.98 -28.73 2.64
CA ASN A 53 -5.25 -27.61 2.02
C ASN A 53 -5.12 -26.44 3.00
N LEU A 54 -4.07 -26.48 3.81
CA LEU A 54 -3.80 -25.46 4.82
C LEU A 54 -3.64 -24.05 4.23
N ALA A 55 -2.94 -23.92 3.09
CA ALA A 55 -2.73 -22.64 2.44
C ALA A 55 -4.07 -22.00 2.02
N GLY A 56 -4.92 -22.76 1.32
CA GLY A 56 -6.24 -22.29 0.88
C GLY A 56 -7.17 -21.97 2.06
N TRP A 57 -7.11 -22.77 3.12
CA TRP A 57 -7.85 -22.53 4.35
C TRP A 57 -7.41 -21.23 5.04
N LEU A 58 -6.10 -21.01 5.20
CA LEU A 58 -5.55 -19.81 5.83
C LEU A 58 -5.88 -18.55 5.03
N THR A 59 -5.75 -18.58 3.70
CA THR A 59 -6.11 -17.44 2.85
C THR A 59 -7.61 -17.12 2.94
N THR A 60 -8.46 -18.15 3.07
CA THR A 60 -9.90 -17.99 3.29
C THR A 60 -10.18 -17.33 4.63
N VAL A 61 -9.54 -17.78 5.71
CA VAL A 61 -9.71 -17.23 7.06
C VAL A 61 -9.25 -15.77 7.12
N VAL A 62 -8.06 -15.47 6.61
CA VAL A 62 -7.54 -14.09 6.55
C VAL A 62 -8.46 -13.20 5.72
N GLY A 63 -8.92 -13.67 4.55
CA GLY A 63 -9.89 -12.94 3.74
C GLY A 63 -11.17 -12.58 4.50
N ARG A 64 -11.74 -13.54 5.26
CA ARG A 64 -12.92 -13.28 6.11
C ARG A 64 -12.64 -12.27 7.21
N VAL A 65 -11.52 -12.42 7.94
CA VAL A 65 -11.12 -11.48 9.00
C VAL A 65 -10.99 -10.07 8.43
N CYS A 66 -10.29 -9.89 7.30
CA CYS A 66 -10.15 -8.59 6.66
C CYS A 66 -11.51 -8.02 6.22
N LEU A 67 -12.39 -8.84 5.66
CA LEU A 67 -13.74 -8.42 5.26
C LEU A 67 -14.55 -7.90 6.45
N ASP A 68 -14.49 -8.61 7.58
CA ASP A 68 -15.18 -8.23 8.82
C ASP A 68 -14.59 -6.94 9.40
N MET A 69 -13.27 -6.78 9.40
CA MET A 69 -12.61 -5.53 9.81
C MET A 69 -13.07 -4.35 8.93
N LEU A 70 -13.08 -4.50 7.60
CA LEU A 70 -13.55 -3.46 6.69
C LEU A 70 -15.03 -3.11 6.91
N ARG A 71 -15.89 -4.11 7.16
CA ARG A 71 -17.31 -3.90 7.49
C ARG A 71 -17.48 -3.16 8.82
N ALA A 72 -16.73 -3.56 9.84
CA ALA A 72 -16.77 -2.94 11.17
C ALA A 72 -16.30 -1.48 11.14
N ARG A 73 -15.26 -1.17 10.35
CA ARG A 73 -14.82 0.22 10.13
C ARG A 73 -15.90 1.06 9.47
N LYS A 74 -16.51 0.56 8.39
CA LYS A 74 -17.62 1.25 7.71
C LYS A 74 -18.82 1.49 8.63
N ALA A 75 -19.12 0.56 9.52
CA ALA A 75 -20.22 0.67 10.46
C ALA A 75 -19.96 1.67 11.60
N ARG A 76 -18.70 1.76 12.07
CA ARG A 76 -18.35 2.59 13.23
C ARG A 76 -18.32 4.10 12.96
N ARG A 77 -18.16 4.56 11.71
CA ARG A 77 -17.97 5.99 11.36
C ARG A 77 -16.84 6.71 12.14
N GLU A 78 -16.06 5.99 12.94
CA GLU A 78 -14.85 6.50 13.58
C GLU A 78 -13.78 6.59 12.48
N GLU A 79 -13.46 7.84 12.13
CA GLU A 79 -12.50 8.28 11.10
C GLU A 79 -12.68 7.63 9.71
N PRO A 80 -13.18 8.37 8.70
CA PRO A 80 -13.15 7.89 7.33
C PRO A 80 -11.69 7.54 6.95
N ILE A 81 -11.40 6.26 6.68
CA ILE A 81 -10.15 5.85 6.01
C ILE A 81 -9.97 6.59 4.67
N GLU A 82 -11.06 7.08 4.09
CA GLU A 82 -11.06 7.93 2.91
C GLU A 82 -10.15 9.18 3.05
N ASP A 83 -9.74 9.53 4.28
CA ASP A 83 -8.87 10.68 4.60
C ASP A 83 -7.45 10.30 5.08
N ARG A 84 -6.93 9.10 4.75
CA ARG A 84 -5.51 8.76 5.03
C ARG A 84 -4.85 7.93 3.92
N LEU A 85 -3.54 8.02 3.79
CA LEU A 85 -2.78 7.14 2.88
C LEU A 85 -2.64 5.75 3.49
N PRO A 86 -2.48 4.68 2.68
CA PRO A 86 -2.04 3.37 3.18
C PRO A 86 -0.66 3.45 3.85
N ASP A 87 -0.35 2.55 4.78
CA ASP A 87 0.97 2.49 5.43
C ASP A 87 2.05 2.10 4.40
N PRO A 88 3.08 2.91 4.15
CA PRO A 88 4.10 2.58 3.16
C PRO A 88 5.03 1.47 3.64
N VAL A 89 5.47 0.65 2.69
CA VAL A 89 6.52 -0.35 2.86
C VAL A 89 7.82 0.23 2.31
N VAL A 90 8.74 0.60 3.20
CA VAL A 90 10.00 1.27 2.85
C VAL A 90 11.13 0.25 2.76
N SER A 91 11.79 0.13 1.61
CA SER A 91 12.86 -0.85 1.37
C SER A 91 14.07 -0.25 0.68
N ARG A 92 15.20 -0.96 0.75
CA ARG A 92 16.41 -0.68 -0.05
C ARG A 92 16.42 -1.51 -1.32
N GLU A 93 17.17 -1.00 -2.29
CA GLU A 93 17.35 -1.63 -3.59
C GLU A 93 18.23 -2.89 -3.54
N THR A 94 19.11 -3.00 -2.54
CA THR A 94 20.14 -4.05 -2.46
C THR A 94 19.82 -5.17 -1.48
N GLY A 95 18.63 -5.16 -0.86
CA GLY A 95 18.24 -6.18 0.10
C GLY A 95 16.83 -5.95 0.61
N THR A 96 16.03 -7.00 0.56
CA THR A 96 14.66 -7.00 1.08
C THR A 96 14.51 -8.30 1.88
N ASP A 97 14.05 -8.20 3.11
CA ASP A 97 13.63 -9.36 3.90
C ASP A 97 12.56 -10.15 3.11
N PRO A 98 12.61 -11.50 3.05
CA PRO A 98 11.55 -12.32 2.47
C PRO A 98 10.11 -11.91 2.84
N GLU A 99 9.87 -11.44 4.06
CA GLU A 99 8.54 -10.96 4.48
C GLU A 99 8.15 -9.69 3.73
N GLN A 100 9.10 -8.77 3.54
CA GLN A 100 8.89 -7.54 2.80
C GLN A 100 8.84 -7.80 1.29
N GLN A 101 9.58 -8.77 0.77
CA GLN A 101 9.49 -9.21 -0.63
C GLN A 101 8.08 -9.68 -0.96
N ALA A 102 7.40 -10.40 -0.05
CA ALA A 102 6.02 -10.83 -0.26
C ALA A 102 5.04 -9.64 -0.40
N LEU A 103 5.27 -8.55 0.34
CA LEU A 103 4.47 -7.31 0.21
C LEU A 103 4.73 -6.60 -1.12
N LEU A 104 5.96 -6.72 -1.63
CA LEU A 104 6.48 -6.06 -2.83
C LEU A 104 6.37 -6.91 -4.11
N ALA A 105 5.94 -8.18 -4.00
CA ALA A 105 6.01 -9.18 -5.08
C ALA A 105 5.29 -8.75 -6.38
N ASP A 106 4.32 -7.84 -6.28
CA ASP A 106 3.59 -7.29 -7.42
C ASP A 106 3.87 -5.79 -7.68
N SER A 107 4.88 -5.20 -7.01
CA SER A 107 5.34 -3.79 -7.12
C SER A 107 4.25 -2.79 -7.51
N VAL A 108 3.16 -2.86 -6.78
CA VAL A 108 2.00 -2.00 -6.96
C VAL A 108 2.17 -0.84 -6.01
N GLY A 109 2.61 0.30 -6.56
CA GLY A 109 2.82 1.55 -5.85
C GLY A 109 1.63 1.97 -4.99
N LEU A 110 1.86 2.92 -4.08
CA LEU A 110 0.88 3.33 -3.07
C LEU A 110 -0.47 3.75 -3.68
N ALA A 111 -0.46 4.31 -4.89
CA ALA A 111 -1.65 4.70 -5.62
C ALA A 111 -2.66 3.55 -5.86
N LEU A 112 -2.24 2.30 -6.12
CA LEU A 112 -3.20 1.19 -6.23
C LEU A 112 -3.92 0.98 -4.89
N LEU A 113 -3.18 0.96 -3.78
CA LEU A 113 -3.76 0.74 -2.46
C LEU A 113 -4.80 1.81 -2.12
N VAL A 114 -4.53 3.07 -2.47
CA VAL A 114 -5.49 4.18 -2.37
C VAL A 114 -6.75 3.90 -3.20
N VAL A 115 -6.61 3.45 -4.44
CA VAL A 115 -7.80 3.12 -5.25
C VAL A 115 -8.59 1.96 -4.65
N LEU A 116 -7.90 0.96 -4.10
CA LEU A 116 -8.58 -0.17 -3.45
C LEU A 116 -9.42 0.29 -2.25
N GLU A 117 -9.09 1.41 -1.59
CA GLU A 117 -9.88 1.96 -0.47
C GLU A 117 -11.23 2.52 -0.93
N SER A 118 -11.33 2.96 -2.18
CA SER A 118 -12.60 3.42 -2.76
C SER A 118 -13.59 2.28 -3.09
N LEU A 119 -13.14 1.04 -3.04
CA LEU A 119 -13.96 -0.13 -3.35
C LEU A 119 -14.83 -0.53 -2.16
N THR A 120 -16.01 -1.10 -2.44
CA THR A 120 -16.74 -1.76 -1.36
C THR A 120 -15.94 -2.96 -0.82
N PRO A 121 -16.10 -3.35 0.46
CA PRO A 121 -15.31 -4.44 1.04
C PRO A 121 -15.35 -5.75 0.23
N ALA A 122 -16.52 -6.09 -0.33
CA ALA A 122 -16.68 -7.29 -1.15
C ALA A 122 -16.05 -7.16 -2.55
N GLU A 123 -16.09 -5.97 -3.16
CA GLU A 123 -15.39 -5.71 -4.42
C GLU A 123 -13.87 -5.78 -4.23
N ARG A 124 -13.36 -5.17 -3.15
CA ARG A 124 -11.94 -5.23 -2.78
C ARG A 124 -11.48 -6.66 -2.57
N LEU A 125 -12.22 -7.44 -1.78
CA LEU A 125 -11.89 -8.84 -1.52
C LEU A 125 -11.86 -9.68 -2.79
N ALA A 126 -12.89 -9.56 -3.62
CA ALA A 126 -12.98 -10.32 -4.86
C ALA A 126 -11.83 -9.97 -5.83
N PHE A 127 -11.47 -8.69 -5.92
CA PHE A 127 -10.35 -8.23 -6.74
C PHE A 127 -9.01 -8.68 -6.19
N VAL A 128 -8.71 -8.40 -4.93
CA VAL A 128 -7.40 -8.73 -4.32
C VAL A 128 -7.13 -10.22 -4.42
N LEU A 129 -8.05 -11.08 -3.95
CA LEU A 129 -7.82 -12.52 -3.94
C LEU A 129 -7.69 -13.10 -5.36
N HIS A 130 -8.48 -12.62 -6.32
CA HIS A 130 -8.46 -13.17 -7.67
C HIS A 130 -7.37 -12.56 -8.56
N ASP A 131 -7.32 -11.24 -8.66
CA ASP A 131 -6.47 -10.52 -9.60
C ASP A 131 -5.02 -10.40 -9.13
N MET A 132 -4.79 -10.35 -7.82
CA MET A 132 -3.43 -10.23 -7.25
C MET A 132 -2.89 -11.58 -6.77
N PHE A 133 -3.75 -12.42 -6.17
CA PHE A 133 -3.32 -13.69 -5.58
C PHE A 133 -3.77 -14.93 -6.35
N GLY A 134 -4.48 -14.77 -7.48
CA GLY A 134 -4.79 -15.88 -8.39
C GLY A 134 -5.84 -16.87 -7.88
N LEU A 135 -6.60 -16.54 -6.82
CA LEU A 135 -7.62 -17.46 -6.31
C LEU A 135 -8.80 -17.60 -7.28
N PRO A 136 -9.33 -18.82 -7.47
CA PRO A 136 -10.50 -19.06 -8.30
C PRO A 136 -11.78 -18.54 -7.62
N PHE A 137 -12.78 -18.11 -8.41
CA PHE A 137 -14.01 -17.52 -7.87
C PHE A 137 -14.84 -18.51 -7.04
N GLU A 138 -14.67 -19.80 -7.27
CA GLU A 138 -15.27 -20.89 -6.51
C GLU A 138 -14.83 -20.88 -5.05
N GLN A 139 -13.57 -20.50 -4.79
CA GLN A 139 -13.03 -20.35 -3.43
C GLN A 139 -13.38 -19.00 -2.82
N ILE A 140 -13.52 -17.95 -3.63
CA ILE A 140 -13.84 -16.59 -3.17
C ILE A 140 -15.31 -16.45 -2.80
N ALA A 141 -16.21 -17.09 -3.55
CA ALA A 141 -17.66 -16.99 -3.38
C ALA A 141 -18.16 -17.26 -1.94
N PRO A 142 -17.70 -18.33 -1.26
CA PRO A 142 -18.03 -18.58 0.15
C PRO A 142 -17.46 -17.57 1.16
N ILE A 143 -16.49 -16.73 0.75
CA ILE A 143 -15.91 -15.69 1.62
C ILE A 143 -16.79 -14.45 1.62
N VAL A 144 -17.38 -14.12 0.47
CA VAL A 144 -18.27 -12.96 0.30
C VAL A 144 -19.75 -13.29 0.48
N ASP A 145 -20.08 -14.55 0.84
CA ASP A 145 -21.45 -15.08 0.96
C ASP A 145 -22.27 -14.94 -0.34
N ARG A 146 -21.66 -15.28 -1.49
CA ARG A 146 -22.29 -15.17 -2.82
C ARG A 146 -22.00 -16.39 -3.69
N THR A 147 -22.59 -16.40 -4.89
CA THR A 147 -22.25 -17.38 -5.93
C THR A 147 -20.96 -16.99 -6.67
N PRO A 148 -20.25 -17.94 -7.32
CA PRO A 148 -19.06 -17.64 -8.12
C PRO A 148 -19.30 -16.58 -9.20
N VAL A 149 -20.47 -16.62 -9.84
CA VAL A 149 -20.89 -15.62 -10.83
C VAL A 149 -21.00 -14.22 -10.23
N ALA A 150 -21.55 -14.10 -9.02
CA ALA A 150 -21.65 -12.82 -8.33
C ALA A 150 -20.26 -12.32 -7.85
N ALA A 151 -19.39 -13.21 -7.37
CA ALA A 151 -17.99 -12.85 -7.05
C ALA A 151 -17.23 -12.32 -8.28
N LYS A 152 -17.40 -12.96 -9.45
CA LYS A 152 -16.83 -12.47 -10.71
C LYS A 152 -17.32 -11.08 -11.09
N LYS A 153 -18.62 -10.78 -10.86
CA LYS A 153 -19.18 -9.44 -11.09
C LYS A 153 -18.56 -8.39 -10.16
N LEU A 154 -18.33 -8.73 -8.88
CA LEU A 154 -17.66 -7.85 -7.93
C LEU A 154 -16.23 -7.50 -8.40
N ALA A 155 -15.42 -8.50 -8.75
CA ALA A 155 -14.08 -8.29 -9.28
C ALA A 155 -14.10 -7.47 -10.58
N SER A 156 -15.06 -7.73 -11.49
CA SER A 156 -15.20 -6.94 -12.71
C SER A 156 -15.49 -5.46 -12.45
N ARG A 157 -16.32 -5.13 -11.46
CA ARG A 157 -16.60 -3.74 -11.07
C ARG A 157 -15.39 -3.08 -10.42
N ALA A 158 -14.66 -3.81 -9.59
CA ALA A 158 -13.40 -3.35 -9.03
C ALA A 158 -12.38 -3.00 -10.13
N ARG A 159 -12.18 -3.89 -11.11
CA ARG A 159 -11.29 -3.63 -12.28
C ARG A 159 -11.64 -2.35 -13.01
N GLN A 160 -12.92 -2.10 -13.24
CA GLN A 160 -13.37 -0.88 -13.93
C GLN A 160 -12.98 0.38 -13.15
N ARG A 161 -13.09 0.36 -11.82
CA ARG A 161 -12.64 1.47 -10.97
C ARG A 161 -11.12 1.60 -10.94
N VAL A 162 -10.39 0.48 -10.85
CA VAL A 162 -8.92 0.47 -10.84
C VAL A 162 -8.34 1.04 -12.13
N ARG A 163 -8.81 0.57 -13.29
CA ARG A 163 -8.33 1.05 -14.60
C ARG A 163 -8.59 2.54 -14.85
N GLY A 164 -9.64 3.10 -14.25
CA GLY A 164 -10.00 4.50 -14.42
C GLY A 164 -9.34 5.47 -13.45
N ALA A 165 -8.64 4.98 -12.42
CA ALA A 165 -8.24 5.82 -11.28
C ALA A 165 -6.73 5.93 -11.05
N THR A 166 -5.90 5.07 -11.64
CA THR A 166 -4.44 5.11 -11.42
C THR A 166 -3.67 4.55 -12.62
N PRO A 167 -2.76 5.33 -13.22
CA PRO A 167 -1.78 4.82 -14.16
C PRO A 167 -0.89 3.78 -13.49
N SER A 168 -0.63 2.65 -14.18
CA SER A 168 0.32 1.67 -13.67
C SER A 168 1.72 2.27 -13.69
N PRO A 169 2.51 2.16 -12.61
CA PRO A 169 3.88 2.65 -12.63
C PRO A 169 4.70 1.99 -13.73
N ASP A 170 5.59 2.75 -14.36
CA ASP A 170 6.54 2.23 -15.34
C ASP A 170 7.37 1.10 -14.70
N PRO A 171 7.55 -0.07 -15.33
CA PRO A 171 8.32 -1.16 -14.72
C PRO A 171 9.82 -0.84 -14.58
N ASP A 172 10.32 0.18 -15.29
CA ASP A 172 11.73 0.59 -15.24
C ASP A 172 12.02 1.51 -14.04
N LEU A 173 12.53 0.92 -12.94
CA LEU A 173 12.97 1.67 -11.76
C LEU A 173 14.05 2.70 -12.07
N THR A 174 14.90 2.50 -13.08
CA THR A 174 15.94 3.47 -13.45
C THR A 174 15.30 4.70 -14.09
N GLY A 175 14.31 4.50 -14.95
CA GLY A 175 13.45 5.54 -15.50
C GLY A 175 12.72 6.31 -14.40
N GLN A 176 12.06 5.60 -13.48
CA GLN A 176 11.37 6.23 -12.36
C GLN A 176 12.30 7.15 -11.56
N ARG A 177 13.51 6.68 -11.21
CA ARG A 177 14.50 7.47 -10.45
C ARG A 177 14.92 8.74 -11.17
N ARG A 178 15.16 8.67 -12.48
CA ARG A 178 15.52 9.87 -13.25
C ARG A 178 14.45 10.96 -13.13
N VAL A 179 13.17 10.59 -13.13
CA VAL A 179 12.07 11.53 -12.95
C VAL A 179 12.01 12.06 -11.51
N VAL A 180 12.22 11.19 -10.51
CA VAL A 180 12.28 11.60 -9.09
C VAL A 180 13.47 12.53 -8.80
N ASP A 181 14.63 12.28 -9.41
CA ASP A 181 15.82 13.13 -9.31
C ASP A 181 15.60 14.49 -9.99
N ALA A 182 14.90 14.51 -11.12
CA ALA A 182 14.48 15.74 -11.78
C ALA A 182 13.52 16.56 -10.88
N PHE A 183 12.56 15.89 -10.23
CA PHE A 183 11.68 16.52 -9.23
C PHE A 183 12.49 17.14 -8.09
N LEU A 184 13.46 16.39 -7.53
CA LEU A 184 14.33 16.91 -6.46
C LEU A 184 15.15 18.11 -6.90
N THR A 185 15.69 18.06 -8.12
CA THR A 185 16.50 19.15 -8.69
C THR A 185 15.65 20.41 -8.85
N ALA A 186 14.46 20.28 -9.44
CA ALA A 186 13.53 21.39 -9.60
C ALA A 186 13.05 21.95 -8.25
N ALA A 187 12.71 21.08 -7.30
CA ALA A 187 12.29 21.47 -5.96
C ALA A 187 13.39 22.25 -5.22
N ARG A 188 14.64 21.76 -5.21
CA ARG A 188 15.76 22.47 -4.56
C ARG A 188 16.07 23.81 -5.22
N GLY A 189 16.02 23.85 -6.56
CA GLY A 189 16.27 25.05 -7.35
C GLY A 189 15.15 26.09 -7.29
N GLY A 190 13.95 25.72 -6.86
CA GLY A 190 12.78 26.59 -7.00
C GLY A 190 12.39 26.80 -8.46
N ASP A 191 12.60 25.79 -9.31
CA ASP A 191 12.37 25.86 -10.75
C ASP A 191 10.96 25.36 -11.08
N PHE A 192 10.04 26.31 -11.31
CA PHE A 192 8.63 26.01 -11.59
C PHE A 192 8.45 25.35 -12.95
N ASP A 193 9.18 25.81 -13.97
CA ASP A 193 9.02 25.32 -15.33
C ASP A 193 9.59 23.90 -15.45
N ALA A 194 10.74 23.63 -14.82
CA ALA A 194 11.30 22.28 -14.76
C ALA A 194 10.38 21.32 -13.97
N LEU A 195 9.77 21.78 -12.87
CA LEU A 195 8.79 20.98 -12.15
C LEU A 195 7.56 20.71 -13.02
N LEU A 196 6.99 21.73 -13.67
CA LEU A 196 5.81 21.58 -14.51
C LEU A 196 6.05 20.62 -15.69
N ALA A 197 7.24 20.64 -16.28
CA ALA A 197 7.60 19.81 -17.44
C ALA A 197 7.63 18.30 -17.16
N ILE A 198 7.79 17.89 -15.91
CA ILE A 198 7.83 16.47 -15.51
C ILE A 198 6.51 15.96 -14.91
N LEU A 199 5.51 16.83 -14.77
CA LEU A 199 4.20 16.46 -14.24
C LEU A 199 3.27 16.01 -15.35
N ASP A 200 2.54 14.92 -15.12
CA ASP A 200 1.39 14.58 -15.96
C ASP A 200 0.31 15.68 -15.84
N PRO A 201 -0.40 16.05 -16.93
CA PRO A 201 -1.45 17.06 -16.88
C PRO A 201 -2.51 16.79 -15.80
N ASP A 202 -2.84 15.52 -15.58
CA ASP A 202 -3.83 15.03 -14.62
C ASP A 202 -3.20 14.54 -13.31
N VAL A 203 -1.94 14.90 -13.03
CA VAL A 203 -1.21 14.50 -11.82
C VAL A 203 -2.03 14.74 -10.56
N VAL A 204 -1.95 13.79 -9.63
CA VAL A 204 -2.59 13.90 -8.31
C VAL A 204 -1.54 13.88 -7.22
N LEU A 205 -1.53 14.92 -6.40
CA LEU A 205 -0.78 14.94 -5.16
C LEU A 205 -1.72 14.64 -3.98
N ARG A 206 -1.34 13.68 -3.15
CA ARG A 206 -1.99 13.34 -1.88
C ARG A 206 -1.01 13.56 -0.75
N ALA A 207 -1.35 14.43 0.19
CA ALA A 207 -0.53 14.69 1.36
C ALA A 207 -1.31 14.37 2.63
N ASP A 208 -0.88 13.33 3.33
CA ASP A 208 -1.44 12.90 4.60
C ASP A 208 -0.57 13.44 5.74
N GLY A 209 -1.05 14.47 6.42
CA GLY A 209 -0.40 15.04 7.59
C GLY A 209 -0.87 14.44 8.92
N GLY A 210 -1.86 13.53 8.90
CA GLY A 210 -2.59 13.12 10.10
C GLY A 210 -3.61 14.16 10.57
N VAL A 211 -4.52 13.73 11.45
CA VAL A 211 -5.68 14.51 11.92
C VAL A 211 -5.25 15.85 12.54
N LEU A 212 -4.19 15.85 13.34
CA LEU A 212 -3.69 17.05 14.02
C LEU A 212 -3.12 18.10 13.06
N ASN A 213 -2.75 17.73 11.83
CA ASN A 213 -2.20 18.63 10.81
C ASN A 213 -3.18 18.90 9.65
N GLY A 214 -4.48 18.69 9.89
CA GLY A 214 -5.55 18.97 8.92
C GLY A 214 -5.88 17.82 7.97
N GLY A 215 -5.44 16.60 8.28
CA GLY A 215 -5.80 15.38 7.55
C GLY A 215 -5.21 15.27 6.14
N MET A 216 -5.85 14.46 5.30
CA MET A 216 -5.50 14.30 3.90
C MET A 216 -5.82 15.55 3.08
N LYS A 217 -4.84 15.98 2.27
CA LYS A 217 -5.01 17.02 1.24
C LYS A 217 -4.79 16.42 -0.13
N ILE A 218 -5.73 16.68 -1.06
CA ILE A 218 -5.64 16.22 -2.44
C ILE A 218 -5.57 17.44 -3.36
N ILE A 219 -4.51 17.51 -4.18
CA ILE A 219 -4.29 18.54 -5.20
C ILE A 219 -4.26 17.85 -6.56
N ARG A 220 -4.97 18.42 -7.54
CA ARG A 220 -5.12 17.82 -8.88
C ARG A 220 -4.67 18.80 -9.96
N GLY A 221 -3.99 18.27 -10.96
CA GLY A 221 -3.55 18.99 -12.14
C GLY A 221 -2.15 19.57 -12.00
N ALA A 222 -1.39 19.52 -13.10
CA ALA A 222 0.02 19.89 -13.14
C ALA A 222 0.29 21.30 -12.59
N ALA A 223 -0.50 22.30 -13.00
CA ALA A 223 -0.32 23.68 -12.55
C ALA A 223 -0.55 23.87 -11.04
N ALA A 224 -1.55 23.19 -10.47
CA ALA A 224 -1.86 23.29 -9.05
C ALA A 224 -0.80 22.60 -8.19
N VAL A 225 -0.29 21.45 -8.65
CA VAL A 225 0.83 20.74 -8.00
C VAL A 225 2.12 21.53 -8.11
N ALA A 226 2.46 22.05 -9.29
CA ALA A 226 3.62 22.93 -9.47
C ALA A 226 3.53 24.20 -8.62
N GLY A 227 2.31 24.72 -8.38
CA GLY A 227 2.06 25.83 -7.47
C GLY A 227 2.47 25.56 -6.01
N GLN A 228 2.74 24.31 -5.63
CA GLN A 228 3.29 23.94 -4.32
C GLN A 228 4.83 24.04 -4.24
N LEU A 229 5.49 24.55 -5.29
CA LEU A 229 6.95 24.64 -5.39
C LEU A 229 7.62 25.22 -4.13
N ALA A 230 7.09 26.29 -3.55
CA ALA A 230 7.66 26.89 -2.34
C ALA A 230 7.67 25.90 -1.15
N THR A 231 6.63 25.06 -1.04
CA THR A 231 6.57 24.00 -0.03
C THR A 231 7.61 22.91 -0.31
N PHE A 232 7.73 22.46 -1.56
CA PHE A 232 8.74 21.46 -1.93
C PHE A 232 10.15 21.98 -1.72
N GLN A 233 10.44 23.22 -2.12
CA GLN A 233 11.74 23.85 -1.94
C GLN A 233 12.12 23.95 -0.46
N ARG A 234 11.18 24.42 0.38
CA ARG A 234 11.40 24.48 1.82
C ARG A 234 11.73 23.09 2.37
N MET A 235 10.93 22.07 2.06
CA MET A 235 11.20 20.70 2.54
C MET A 235 12.52 20.13 2.04
N ALA A 236 12.84 20.33 0.76
CA ALA A 236 14.07 19.82 0.14
C ALA A 236 15.36 20.52 0.63
N THR A 237 15.25 21.72 1.23
CA THR A 237 16.37 22.49 1.76
C THR A 237 16.50 22.41 3.28
N THR A 238 15.41 22.15 4.01
CA THR A 238 15.41 22.04 5.48
C THR A 238 15.53 20.61 5.99
N SER A 239 15.56 19.60 5.11
CA SER A 239 15.65 18.19 5.50
C SER A 239 16.74 17.46 4.73
N HIS A 240 17.23 16.37 5.32
CA HIS A 240 18.08 15.41 4.64
C HIS A 240 17.19 14.43 3.87
N THR A 241 17.19 14.55 2.54
CA THR A 241 16.44 13.66 1.66
C THR A 241 17.31 12.51 1.17
N ARG A 242 16.80 11.27 1.27
CA ARG A 242 17.44 10.05 0.76
C ARG A 242 16.49 9.29 -0.17
N PRO A 243 16.97 8.74 -1.31
CA PRO A 243 16.18 7.86 -2.14
C PRO A 243 15.88 6.53 -1.44
N ALA A 244 14.70 5.97 -1.69
CA ALA A 244 14.27 4.66 -1.19
C ALA A 244 13.26 4.03 -2.16
N LEU A 245 12.98 2.74 -1.98
CA LEU A 245 11.86 2.09 -2.64
C LEU A 245 10.64 2.10 -1.70
N ILE A 246 9.54 2.68 -2.16
CA ILE A 246 8.27 2.77 -1.42
C ILE A 246 7.26 1.90 -2.14
N ASN A 247 6.83 0.82 -1.49
CA ASN A 247 5.96 -0.20 -2.11
C ASN A 247 6.52 -0.74 -3.45
N GLY A 248 7.85 -0.74 -3.60
CA GLY A 248 8.55 -1.27 -4.76
C GLY A 248 8.78 -0.25 -5.88
N ILE A 249 8.31 0.98 -5.74
CA ILE A 249 8.53 2.07 -6.71
C ILE A 249 9.47 3.15 -6.15
N ALA A 250 10.03 3.99 -7.01
CA ALA A 250 10.95 5.05 -6.62
C ALA A 250 10.27 6.06 -5.67
N GLY A 251 10.95 6.37 -4.57
CA GLY A 251 10.45 7.27 -3.54
C GLY A 251 11.57 7.95 -2.76
N LEU A 252 11.16 8.78 -1.82
CA LEU A 252 12.05 9.59 -1.00
C LEU A 252 11.68 9.47 0.48
N VAL A 253 12.71 9.50 1.32
CA VAL A 253 12.60 9.55 2.77
C VAL A 253 13.28 10.83 3.23
N ASN A 254 12.56 11.66 4.00
CA ASN A 254 13.05 12.95 4.47
C ASN A 254 13.22 12.94 5.98
N THR A 255 14.39 13.33 6.46
CA THR A 255 14.71 13.37 7.89
C THR A 255 15.19 14.74 8.34
N VAL A 256 14.84 15.16 9.56
CA VAL A 256 15.38 16.35 10.24
C VAL A 256 15.93 15.89 11.58
N ASP A 257 17.18 16.22 11.89
CA ASP A 257 17.89 15.73 13.10
C ASP A 257 17.75 14.20 13.28
N ASP A 258 17.93 13.46 12.18
CA ASP A 258 17.75 12.00 12.07
C ASP A 258 16.35 11.46 12.40
N ARG A 259 15.35 12.34 12.60
CA ARG A 259 13.94 11.95 12.76
C ARG A 259 13.23 11.96 11.42
N LEU A 260 12.50 10.88 11.12
CA LEU A 260 11.66 10.79 9.93
C LEU A 260 10.53 11.82 10.00
N ILE A 261 10.47 12.70 9.00
CA ILE A 261 9.42 13.74 8.90
C ILE A 261 8.48 13.52 7.72
N SER A 262 8.90 12.80 6.68
CA SER A 262 8.01 12.36 5.63
C SER A 262 8.57 11.21 4.78
N VAL A 263 7.64 10.44 4.21
CA VAL A 263 7.88 9.43 3.18
C VAL A 263 7.10 9.84 1.94
N MET A 264 7.75 9.85 0.78
CA MET A 264 7.14 10.24 -0.50
C MET A 264 7.24 9.08 -1.50
N SER A 265 6.13 8.76 -2.14
CA SER A 265 6.04 7.78 -3.23
C SER A 265 5.69 8.49 -4.54
N PHE A 266 6.35 8.12 -5.64
CA PHE A 266 6.13 8.73 -6.95
C PHE A 266 5.66 7.69 -7.96
N THR A 267 4.41 7.83 -8.41
CA THR A 267 3.91 7.01 -9.54
C THR A 267 4.35 7.71 -10.82
N VAL A 268 5.37 7.13 -11.48
CA VAL A 268 5.81 7.56 -12.82
C VAL A 268 5.12 6.68 -13.84
N ALA A 269 4.48 7.29 -14.83
CA ALA A 269 3.85 6.58 -15.95
C ALA A 269 4.19 7.32 -17.24
N ASP A 270 4.58 6.58 -18.28
CA ASP A 270 4.95 7.13 -19.58
C ASP A 270 6.03 8.23 -19.48
N GLY A 271 6.95 8.10 -18.50
CA GLY A 271 8.03 9.07 -18.26
C GLY A 271 7.65 10.36 -17.51
N SER A 272 6.40 10.51 -17.06
CA SER A 272 5.91 11.67 -16.30
C SER A 272 5.38 11.29 -14.92
N LEU A 273 5.33 12.23 -13.99
CA LEU A 273 4.75 12.02 -12.66
C LEU A 273 3.23 12.06 -12.72
N ALA A 274 2.61 10.88 -12.60
CA ALA A 274 1.16 10.70 -12.53
C ALA A 274 0.60 10.88 -11.11
N ALA A 275 1.37 10.53 -10.08
CA ALA A 275 0.96 10.78 -8.70
C ALA A 275 2.15 11.01 -7.76
N ILE A 276 1.92 11.84 -6.74
CA ILE A 276 2.83 12.08 -5.62
C ILE A 276 2.06 11.83 -4.33
N ASP A 277 2.42 10.79 -3.58
CA ASP A 277 1.79 10.48 -2.30
C ASP A 277 2.79 10.76 -1.16
N ILE A 278 2.41 11.60 -0.21
CA ILE A 278 3.26 12.11 0.88
C ILE A 278 2.63 11.72 2.22
N LEU A 279 3.30 10.84 2.97
CA LEU A 279 2.97 10.57 4.36
C LEU A 279 3.84 11.44 5.27
N SER A 280 3.19 12.22 6.13
CA SER A 280 3.80 13.15 7.08
C SER A 280 3.16 13.11 8.48
N ASP A 281 2.25 12.18 8.72
CA ASP A 281 1.66 11.92 10.04
C ASP A 281 2.74 11.39 11.03
N PRO A 282 3.08 12.14 12.09
CA PRO A 282 4.15 11.75 13.02
C PRO A 282 3.90 10.41 13.72
N ASP A 283 2.65 10.10 14.09
CA ASP A 283 2.32 8.88 14.82
C ASP A 283 2.48 7.65 13.93
N ARG A 284 2.19 7.80 12.64
CA ARG A 284 2.37 6.74 11.65
C ARG A 284 3.83 6.58 11.27
N LEU A 285 4.55 7.69 11.05
CA LEU A 285 5.97 7.67 10.73
C LEU A 285 6.79 7.01 11.86
N ALA A 286 6.44 7.22 13.12
CA ALA A 286 7.11 6.60 14.26
C ALA A 286 6.96 5.07 14.33
N ARG A 287 5.99 4.50 13.62
CA ARG A 287 5.72 3.06 13.55
C ARG A 287 6.33 2.39 12.32
N LEU A 288 6.85 3.17 11.37
CA LEU A 288 7.48 2.60 10.19
C LEU A 288 8.84 2.01 10.57
N ASP A 289 9.07 0.76 10.14
CA ASP A 289 10.36 0.13 10.29
C ASP A 289 11.33 0.69 9.25
N LEU A 290 12.35 1.41 9.72
CA LEU A 290 13.42 1.98 8.89
C LEU A 290 14.77 1.29 9.16
N THR A 291 14.80 0.20 9.92
CA THR A 291 16.04 -0.51 10.27
C THR A 291 16.87 -0.86 9.05
N ASN A 292 16.23 -1.14 7.92
CA ASN A 292 16.91 -1.42 6.66
C ASN A 292 17.63 -0.19 6.05
N LEU A 293 17.20 1.05 6.30
CA LEU A 293 17.84 2.27 5.78
C LEU A 293 19.14 2.66 6.51
N GLN A 294 19.38 2.11 7.70
CA GLN A 294 20.51 2.43 8.56
C GLN A 294 21.61 1.36 8.42
N SER A 295 22.36 1.39 7.32
CA SER A 295 23.71 0.77 7.21
C SER A 295 24.44 1.20 5.95
#